data_AF-A0A539CXN6-F1
#
_entry.id   AF-A0A539CXN6-F1
#
_cell.length_a   1.000
_cell.length_b   1.000
_cell.length_c   1.000
_cell.angle_alpha   90.00
_cell.angle_beta   90.00
_cell.angle_gamma   90.00
#
_symmetry.space_group_name_H-M   'P 1'
#
loop_
_entity.id
_entity.type
_entity.pdbx_description
1 polymer ?
#
loop_
_entity_poly.entity_id
_entity_poly.type
_entity_poly.pdbx_seq_one_letter_code
_entity_poly.pdbx_strand_id
1 'polypeptide(L)'
;MQERAEEAKAALDSSEARVAEASQRLETLDQQYDAIAGQDNNGAFTKAIELMAENDSRDDVRRLYREAARTKTDADRVIVEKIDRLTQSIARADEEIAQIRGQIREVAARRVEIEQARREFRQRGYDYPGTAFGNETTINDVLGGILHGAMKGIVLGQVLKQGYQRPACVELGRRHDVSTVATNSLLREPAAG
;
A
#
# COMPACT_ATOMS: atom_id res chain seq x y z
N MET A 1 27.65 -18.21 8.66
CA MET A 1 26.19 -18.34 8.56
C MET A 1 25.45 -17.42 9.53
N GLN A 2 25.83 -17.40 10.83
CA GLN A 2 25.21 -16.51 11.83
C GLN A 2 25.40 -15.01 11.53
N GLU A 3 26.59 -14.60 11.10
CA GLU A 3 26.89 -13.18 10.78
C GLU A 3 25.99 -12.61 9.65
N ARG A 4 25.77 -13.37 8.58
CA ARG A 4 24.84 -13.00 7.50
C ARG A 4 23.38 -12.93 7.93
N ALA A 5 22.99 -13.75 8.92
CA ALA A 5 21.63 -13.74 9.45
C ALA A 5 21.37 -12.49 10.31
N GLU A 6 22.34 -12.10 11.14
CA GLU A 6 22.28 -10.87 11.93
C GLU A 6 22.31 -9.62 11.04
N GLU A 7 23.13 -9.61 9.99
CA GLU A 7 23.18 -8.49 9.03
C GLU A 7 21.85 -8.35 8.26
N ALA A 8 21.24 -9.46 7.84
CA ALA A 8 19.93 -9.45 7.20
C ALA A 8 18.82 -8.98 8.16
N LYS A 9 18.87 -9.37 9.44
CA LYS A 9 17.92 -8.93 10.46
C LYS A 9 18.06 -7.43 10.75
N ALA A 10 19.29 -6.94 10.90
CA ALA A 10 19.55 -5.51 11.09
C ALA A 10 19.07 -4.67 9.89
N ALA A 11 19.25 -5.18 8.66
CA ALA A 11 18.74 -4.54 7.45
C ALA A 11 17.20 -4.52 7.40
N LEU A 12 16.56 -5.60 7.85
CA LEU A 12 15.10 -5.69 7.96
C LEU A 12 14.57 -4.68 8.99
N ASP A 13 15.12 -4.68 10.21
CA ASP A 13 14.71 -3.78 11.29
C ASP A 13 14.85 -2.30 10.89
N SER A 14 15.95 -1.96 10.20
CA SER A 14 16.18 -0.64 9.59
C SER A 14 15.10 -0.28 8.55
N SER A 15 14.71 -1.23 7.70
CA SER A 15 13.64 -1.00 6.73
C SER A 15 12.28 -0.84 7.39
N GLU A 16 11.99 -1.62 8.43
CA GLU A 16 10.73 -1.53 9.17
C GLU A 16 10.60 -0.21 9.91
N ALA A 17 11.68 0.28 10.54
CA ALA A 17 11.72 1.57 11.19
C ALA A 17 11.41 2.72 10.20
N ARG A 18 12.00 2.68 9.00
CA ARG A 18 11.75 3.67 7.93
C ARG A 18 10.30 3.65 7.44
N VAL A 19 9.71 2.47 7.30
CA VAL A 19 8.30 2.33 6.89
C VAL A 19 7.36 2.86 7.98
N ALA A 20 7.66 2.58 9.25
CA ALA A 20 6.87 3.09 10.38
C ALA A 20 6.90 4.63 10.43
N GLU A 21 8.10 5.22 10.34
CA GLU A 21 8.28 6.68 10.31
C GLU A 21 7.56 7.33 9.12
N ALA A 22 7.72 6.77 7.92
CA ALA A 22 7.05 7.27 6.72
C ALA A 22 5.52 7.17 6.85
N SER A 23 4.99 6.11 7.47
CA SER A 23 3.56 5.93 7.66
C SER A 23 2.99 6.96 8.65
N GLN A 24 3.71 7.24 9.74
CA GLN A 24 3.31 8.23 10.73
C GLN A 24 3.31 9.66 10.17
N ARG A 25 4.32 9.99 9.34
CA ARG A 25 4.34 11.27 8.60
C ARG A 25 3.15 11.40 7.67
N LEU A 26 2.81 10.33 6.96
CA LEU A 26 1.72 10.33 5.99
C LEU A 26 0.35 10.48 6.68
N GLU A 27 0.14 9.79 7.80
CA GLU A 27 -1.06 9.95 8.62
C GLU A 27 -1.21 11.38 9.14
N THR A 28 -0.11 12.02 9.54
CA THR A 28 -0.12 13.44 9.96
C THR A 28 -0.49 14.37 8.80
N LEU A 29 0.03 14.11 7.60
CA LEU A 29 -0.29 14.86 6.38
C LEU A 29 -1.75 14.70 5.98
N ASP A 30 -2.30 13.48 6.05
CA ASP A 30 -3.70 13.20 5.75
C ASP A 30 -4.63 13.94 6.73
N GLN A 31 -4.31 13.92 8.02
CA GLN A 31 -5.08 14.69 9.04
C GLN A 31 -5.03 16.20 8.79
N GLN A 32 -3.88 16.74 8.41
CA GLN A 32 -3.73 18.16 8.06
C GLN A 32 -4.53 18.51 6.80
N TYR A 33 -4.51 17.62 5.80
CA TYR A 33 -5.25 17.79 4.56
C TYR A 33 -6.76 17.77 4.81
N ASP A 34 -7.27 16.78 5.56
CA ASP A 34 -8.69 16.67 5.91
C ASP A 34 -9.20 17.87 6.71
N ALA A 35 -8.37 18.42 7.59
CA ALA A 35 -8.71 19.63 8.36
C ALA A 35 -8.91 20.87 7.47
N ILE A 36 -8.22 20.95 6.32
CA ILE A 36 -8.29 22.07 5.38
C ILE A 36 -9.36 21.84 4.31
N ALA A 37 -9.37 20.66 3.70
CA ALA A 37 -10.24 20.31 2.58
C ALA A 37 -11.66 19.96 3.03
N GLY A 38 -11.86 19.55 4.28
CA GLY A 38 -13.07 18.92 4.78
C GLY A 38 -13.27 17.51 4.18
N GLN A 39 -14.08 16.67 4.83
CA GLN A 39 -14.46 15.39 4.25
C GLN A 39 -15.06 15.59 2.84
N ASP A 40 -14.67 14.72 1.91
CA ASP A 40 -15.09 14.72 0.50
C ASP A 40 -14.79 16.00 -0.30
N ASN A 41 -13.75 16.76 0.10
CA ASN A 41 -13.41 18.08 -0.49
C ASN A 41 -14.53 19.13 -0.32
N ASN A 42 -15.49 18.92 0.58
CA ASN A 42 -16.67 19.78 0.72
C ASN A 42 -16.49 20.88 1.78
N GLY A 43 -15.24 21.17 2.14
CA GLY A 43 -14.85 22.18 3.12
C GLY A 43 -15.21 23.60 2.68
N ALA A 44 -15.26 24.50 3.66
CA ALA A 44 -15.62 25.90 3.44
C ALA A 44 -14.70 26.61 2.42
N PHE A 45 -13.41 26.24 2.39
CA PHE A 45 -12.45 26.79 1.43
C PHE A 45 -12.71 26.31 -0.01
N THR A 46 -13.02 25.03 -0.23
CA THR A 46 -13.34 24.52 -1.58
C THR A 46 -14.59 25.20 -2.14
N LYS A 47 -15.64 25.32 -1.32
CA LYS A 47 -16.88 26.02 -1.72
C LYS A 47 -16.66 27.50 -2.02
N ALA A 48 -15.82 28.18 -1.24
CA ALA A 48 -15.50 29.58 -1.49
C ALA A 48 -14.75 29.77 -2.81
N ILE A 49 -13.82 28.86 -3.12
CA ILE A 49 -13.07 28.86 -4.39
C ILE A 49 -14.01 28.56 -5.57
N GLU A 50 -14.88 27.56 -5.47
CA GLU A 50 -15.87 27.24 -6.51
C GLU A 50 -16.82 28.41 -6.75
N LEU A 51 -17.35 29.04 -5.69
CA LEU A 51 -18.23 30.19 -5.80
C LEU A 51 -17.53 31.40 -6.43
N MET A 52 -16.25 31.62 -6.11
CA MET A 52 -15.45 32.69 -6.70
C MET A 52 -15.17 32.42 -8.19
N ALA A 53 -14.78 31.19 -8.53
CA ALA A 53 -14.55 30.78 -9.91
C ALA A 53 -15.83 30.81 -10.78
N GLU A 54 -16.97 30.42 -10.23
CA GLU A 54 -18.26 30.46 -10.94
C GLU A 54 -18.72 31.90 -11.21
N ASN A 55 -18.54 32.81 -10.24
CA ASN A 55 -18.86 34.23 -10.43
C ASN A 55 -17.92 34.91 -11.43
N ASP A 56 -16.60 34.68 -11.35
CA ASP A 56 -15.62 35.27 -12.27
C ASP A 56 -15.80 34.74 -13.71
N SER A 57 -16.11 33.45 -13.88
CA SER A 57 -16.16 32.84 -15.21
C SER A 57 -17.40 33.22 -16.05
N ARG A 58 -18.56 33.46 -15.42
CA ARG A 58 -19.82 33.66 -16.15
C ARG A 58 -20.03 35.08 -16.65
N ASP A 59 -19.71 36.08 -15.83
CA ASP A 59 -20.05 37.46 -16.12
C ASP A 59 -18.94 38.23 -16.83
N ASP A 60 -17.67 37.89 -16.66
CA ASP A 60 -16.58 38.74 -17.16
C ASP A 60 -16.27 38.50 -18.66
N VAL A 61 -16.13 37.25 -19.13
CA VAL A 61 -15.72 36.97 -20.52
C VAL A 61 -16.79 37.41 -21.54
N ARG A 62 -18.07 37.14 -21.28
CA ARG A 62 -19.17 37.55 -22.16
C ARG A 62 -19.39 39.06 -22.16
N ARG A 63 -19.09 39.72 -21.05
CA ARG A 63 -19.16 41.18 -20.93
C ARG A 63 -17.98 41.83 -21.65
N LEU A 64 -16.76 41.32 -21.46
CA LEU A 64 -15.56 41.73 -22.19
C LEU A 64 -15.74 41.60 -23.70
N TYR A 65 -16.36 40.52 -24.20
CA TYR A 65 -16.69 40.40 -25.63
C TYR A 65 -17.65 41.49 -26.13
N ARG A 66 -18.69 41.83 -25.35
CA ARG A 66 -19.65 42.88 -25.71
C ARG A 66 -19.05 44.28 -25.64
N GLU A 67 -18.15 44.52 -24.68
CA GLU A 67 -17.44 45.79 -24.52
C GLU A 67 -16.35 45.96 -25.59
N ALA A 68 -15.56 44.92 -25.88
CA ALA A 68 -14.57 44.92 -26.97
C ALA A 68 -15.22 45.02 -28.37
N ALA A 69 -16.41 44.46 -28.56
CA ALA A 69 -17.19 44.65 -29.79
C ALA A 69 -17.72 46.08 -29.96
N ARG A 70 -17.82 46.84 -28.86
CA ARG A 70 -18.15 48.28 -28.88
C ARG A 70 -16.92 49.16 -29.13
N THR A 71 -15.71 48.70 -28.82
CA THR A 71 -14.47 49.40 -29.16
C THR A 71 -14.08 49.18 -30.62
N LYS A 72 -13.65 50.24 -31.29
CA LYS A 72 -13.37 50.25 -32.74
C LYS A 72 -12.00 49.64 -33.13
N THR A 73 -11.22 49.18 -32.16
CA THR A 73 -9.80 48.81 -32.32
C THR A 73 -9.60 47.29 -32.29
N ASP A 74 -8.93 46.75 -33.31
CA ASP A 74 -8.65 45.31 -33.45
C ASP A 74 -7.80 44.74 -32.29
N ALA A 75 -7.03 45.58 -31.60
CA ALA A 75 -6.20 45.19 -30.45
C ALA A 75 -7.03 44.61 -29.29
N ASP A 76 -8.18 45.20 -28.98
CA ASP A 76 -9.04 44.74 -27.88
C ASP A 76 -9.63 43.36 -28.18
N ARG A 77 -10.02 43.13 -29.45
CA ARG A 77 -10.53 41.83 -29.91
C ARG A 77 -9.50 40.73 -29.75
N VAL A 78 -8.24 41.01 -30.08
CA VAL A 78 -7.12 40.07 -29.90
C VAL A 78 -6.88 39.76 -28.42
N ILE A 79 -6.99 40.75 -27.54
CA ILE A 79 -6.84 40.54 -26.09
C ILE A 79 -7.95 39.64 -25.56
N VAL A 80 -9.20 39.90 -25.94
CA VAL A 80 -10.35 39.08 -25.51
C VAL A 80 -10.23 37.64 -26.03
N GLU A 81 -9.80 37.45 -27.28
CA GLU A 81 -9.54 36.12 -27.81
C GLU A 81 -8.42 35.40 -27.05
N LYS A 82 -7.37 36.12 -26.64
CA LYS A 82 -6.31 35.57 -25.79
C LYS A 82 -6.82 35.17 -24.41
N ILE A 83 -7.69 35.98 -23.80
CA ILE A 83 -8.32 35.66 -22.51
C ILE A 83 -9.14 34.38 -22.64
N ASP A 84 -9.99 34.26 -23.67
CA ASP A 84 -10.80 33.05 -23.90
C ASP A 84 -9.93 31.78 -24.05
N ARG A 85 -8.85 31.86 -24.83
CA ARG A 85 -7.89 30.74 -24.96
C ARG A 85 -7.24 30.37 -23.63
N LEU A 86 -6.87 31.36 -22.80
CA LEU A 86 -6.31 31.13 -21.47
C LEU A 86 -7.34 30.49 -20.54
N THR A 87 -8.59 30.97 -20.53
CA THR A 87 -9.69 30.40 -19.74
C THR A 87 -9.92 28.93 -20.11
N GLN A 88 -9.94 28.60 -21.41
CA GLN A 88 -10.05 27.20 -21.86
C GLN A 88 -8.84 26.36 -21.45
N SER A 89 -7.64 26.95 -21.42
CA SER A 89 -6.44 26.24 -20.96
C SER A 89 -6.46 25.97 -19.47
N ILE A 90 -6.96 26.90 -18.66
CA ILE A 90 -7.15 26.72 -17.22
C ILE A 90 -8.16 25.61 -16.96
N ALA A 91 -9.31 25.64 -17.65
CA ALA A 91 -10.32 24.60 -17.49
C ALA A 91 -9.80 23.18 -17.80
N ARG A 92 -8.97 23.04 -18.85
CA ARG A 92 -8.30 21.75 -19.15
C ARG A 92 -7.32 21.34 -18.05
N ALA A 93 -6.50 22.28 -17.55
CA ALA A 93 -5.56 22.00 -16.47
C ALA A 93 -6.28 21.58 -15.17
N ASP A 94 -7.42 22.19 -14.87
CA ASP A 94 -8.23 21.82 -13.69
C ASP A 94 -8.81 20.41 -13.83
N GLU A 95 -9.25 20.01 -15.03
CA GLU A 95 -9.70 18.64 -15.32
C GLU A 95 -8.56 17.64 -15.15
N GLU A 96 -7.36 17.94 -15.66
CA GLU A 96 -6.16 17.12 -15.47
C GLU A 96 -5.80 16.98 -13.98
N ILE A 97 -5.85 18.07 -13.22
CA ILE A 97 -5.62 18.06 -11.78
C ILE A 97 -6.65 17.18 -11.06
N ALA A 98 -7.93 17.28 -11.44
CA ALA A 98 -8.98 16.44 -10.85
C ALA A 98 -8.75 14.95 -11.13
N GLN A 99 -8.34 14.60 -12.36
CA GLN A 99 -7.97 13.23 -12.74
C GLN A 99 -6.77 12.73 -11.92
N ILE A 100 -5.70 13.53 -11.83
CA ILE A 100 -4.50 13.19 -11.04
C ILE A 100 -4.85 12.99 -9.57
N ARG A 101 -5.70 13.86 -8.98
CA ARG A 101 -6.18 13.70 -7.61
C ARG A 101 -6.96 12.39 -7.43
N GLY A 102 -7.78 12.01 -8.41
CA GLY A 102 -8.46 10.72 -8.44
C GLY A 102 -7.48 9.55 -8.40
N GLN A 103 -6.45 9.59 -9.26
CA GLN A 103 -5.39 8.59 -9.30
C GLN A 103 -4.60 8.50 -7.99
N ILE A 104 -4.28 9.64 -7.36
CA ILE A 104 -3.62 9.69 -6.05
C ILE A 104 -4.46 8.98 -4.98
N ARG A 105 -5.77 9.26 -4.92
CA ARG A 105 -6.68 8.58 -3.97
C ARG A 105 -6.71 7.07 -4.21
N GLU A 106 -6.74 6.64 -5.47
CA GLU A 106 -6.71 5.22 -5.83
C GLU A 106 -5.40 4.54 -5.42
N VAL A 107 -4.25 5.20 -5.63
CA VAL A 107 -2.94 4.71 -5.17
C VAL A 107 -2.90 4.63 -3.63
N ALA A 108 -3.41 5.64 -2.93
CA ALA A 108 -3.46 5.67 -1.47
C ALA A 108 -4.33 4.53 -0.93
N ALA A 109 -5.52 4.30 -1.50
CA ALA A 109 -6.40 3.20 -1.14
C ALA A 109 -5.71 1.84 -1.34
N ARG A 110 -5.05 1.64 -2.50
CA ARG A 110 -4.27 0.42 -2.78
C ARG A 110 -3.14 0.19 -1.78
N ARG A 111 -2.44 1.25 -1.38
CA ARG A 111 -1.38 1.17 -0.36
C ARG A 111 -1.94 0.68 0.98
N VAL A 112 -3.08 1.21 1.41
CA VAL A 112 -3.74 0.78 2.66
C VAL A 112 -4.11 -0.70 2.60
N GLU A 113 -4.65 -1.18 1.48
CA GLU A 113 -5.00 -2.60 1.30
C GLU A 113 -3.77 -3.52 1.41
N ILE A 114 -2.66 -3.14 0.77
CA ILE A 114 -1.41 -3.94 0.82
C ILE A 114 -0.82 -3.94 2.24
N GLU A 115 -0.82 -2.79 2.93
CA GLU A 115 -0.34 -2.72 4.31
C GLU A 115 -1.20 -3.56 5.26
N GLN A 116 -2.52 -3.58 5.05
CA GLN A 116 -3.40 -4.47 5.80
C GLN A 116 -3.07 -5.95 5.51
N ALA A 117 -2.94 -6.33 4.25
CA ALA A 117 -2.58 -7.70 3.87
C ALA A 117 -1.22 -8.11 4.47
N ARG A 118 -0.23 -7.21 4.49
CA ARG A 118 1.08 -7.43 5.14
C ARG A 118 0.95 -7.63 6.64
N ARG A 119 0.13 -6.82 7.33
CA ARG A 119 -0.13 -6.99 8.78
C ARG A 119 -0.78 -8.35 9.05
N GLU A 120 -1.77 -8.74 8.27
CA GLU A 120 -2.44 -10.04 8.40
C GLU A 120 -1.49 -11.21 8.11
N PHE A 121 -0.62 -11.09 7.11
CA PHE A 121 0.42 -12.08 6.79
C PHE A 121 1.35 -12.34 7.99
N ARG A 122 1.86 -11.26 8.63
CA ARG A 122 2.69 -11.37 9.84
C ARG A 122 1.93 -11.90 11.04
N GLN A 123 0.71 -11.43 11.28
CA GLN A 123 -0.13 -11.93 12.39
C GLN A 123 -0.40 -13.44 12.31
N ARG A 124 -0.47 -13.99 11.10
CA ARG A 124 -0.67 -15.43 10.88
C ARG A 124 0.62 -16.25 10.97
N GLY A 125 1.78 -15.60 11.17
CA GLY A 125 3.07 -16.28 11.22
C GLY A 125 3.47 -16.88 9.86
N TYR A 126 3.02 -16.29 8.76
CA TYR A 126 3.44 -16.75 7.44
C TYR A 126 4.90 -16.40 7.12
N ASP A 127 5.52 -15.54 7.92
CA ASP A 127 6.92 -15.12 7.83
C ASP A 127 7.93 -16.02 8.60
N TYR A 128 7.47 -17.08 9.27
CA TYR A 128 8.38 -17.96 10.01
C TYR A 128 9.29 -18.78 9.08
N PRO A 129 10.58 -18.97 9.44
CA PRO A 129 11.48 -19.83 8.67
C PRO A 129 10.95 -21.28 8.66
N GLY A 130 10.79 -21.84 7.45
CA GLY A 130 10.23 -23.17 7.23
C GLY A 130 8.77 -23.20 6.79
N THR A 131 8.11 -22.04 6.64
CA THR A 131 6.82 -21.96 5.95
C THR A 131 7.01 -22.10 4.44
N ALA A 132 6.09 -22.82 3.80
CA ALA A 132 6.05 -22.94 2.34
C ALA A 132 4.62 -22.72 1.85
N PHE A 133 4.49 -22.29 0.61
CA PHE A 133 3.20 -22.13 -0.06
C PHE A 133 3.19 -23.05 -1.28
N GLY A 134 2.14 -23.85 -1.46
CA GLY A 134 2.02 -24.74 -2.64
C GLY A 134 1.34 -24.09 -3.85
N ASN A 135 1.21 -22.77 -3.89
CA ASN A 135 0.42 -22.03 -4.88
C ASN A 135 1.05 -20.67 -5.26
N GLU A 136 2.37 -20.62 -5.39
CA GLU A 136 3.15 -19.40 -5.63
C GLU A 136 2.71 -18.66 -6.89
N THR A 137 2.38 -19.37 -7.97
CA THR A 137 1.88 -18.78 -9.23
C THR A 137 0.59 -17.99 -8.99
N THR A 138 -0.37 -18.59 -8.27
CA THR A 138 -1.65 -17.93 -7.97
C THR A 138 -1.47 -16.74 -7.03
N ILE A 139 -0.54 -16.84 -6.07
CA ILE A 139 -0.20 -15.71 -5.18
C ILE A 139 0.37 -14.55 -6.01
N ASN A 140 1.29 -14.84 -6.93
CA ASN A 140 1.89 -13.82 -7.80
C ASN A 140 0.85 -13.14 -8.70
N ASP A 141 -0.07 -13.90 -9.29
CA ASP A 141 -1.13 -13.34 -10.14
C ASP A 141 -2.08 -12.44 -9.36
N VAL A 142 -2.45 -12.82 -8.13
CA VAL A 142 -3.32 -12.01 -7.27
C VAL A 142 -2.59 -10.76 -6.77
N LEU A 143 -1.31 -10.86 -6.40
CA LEU A 143 -0.47 -9.70 -6.07
C LEU A 143 -0.34 -8.74 -7.25
N GLY A 144 -0.10 -9.28 -8.45
CA GLY A 144 -0.11 -8.52 -9.70
C GLY A 144 -1.46 -7.83 -9.89
N GLY A 145 -2.57 -8.54 -9.71
CA GLY A 145 -3.91 -7.98 -9.79
C GLY A 145 -4.16 -6.84 -8.80
N ILE A 146 -3.68 -6.96 -7.56
CA ILE A 146 -3.80 -5.89 -6.54
C ILE A 146 -2.97 -4.66 -6.92
N LEU A 147 -1.72 -4.85 -7.38
CA LEU A 147 -0.86 -3.75 -7.81
C LEU A 147 -1.45 -2.98 -9.00
N HIS A 148 -2.07 -3.70 -9.94
CA HIS A 148 -2.75 -3.12 -11.11
C HIS A 148 -4.20 -2.66 -10.81
N GLY A 149 -4.70 -2.83 -9.57
CA GLY A 149 -6.05 -2.40 -9.16
C GLY A 149 -7.19 -3.31 -9.63
N ALA A 150 -6.88 -4.47 -10.24
CA ALA A 150 -7.87 -5.44 -10.71
C ALA A 150 -8.40 -6.35 -9.58
N MET A 151 -7.71 -6.45 -8.44
CA MET A 151 -8.09 -7.31 -7.32
C MET A 151 -7.90 -6.63 -5.96
N LYS A 152 -8.63 -7.12 -4.94
CA LYS A 152 -8.58 -6.59 -3.57
C LYS A 152 -7.68 -7.44 -2.66
N GLY A 153 -7.11 -6.81 -1.63
CA GLY A 153 -6.28 -7.49 -0.61
C GLY A 153 -6.94 -8.67 0.10
N ILE A 154 -8.28 -8.68 0.22
CA ILE A 154 -9.04 -9.80 0.83
C ILE A 154 -8.83 -11.12 0.09
N VAL A 155 -8.73 -11.07 -1.25
CA VAL A 155 -8.55 -12.26 -2.08
C VAL A 155 -7.18 -12.90 -1.82
N LEU A 156 -6.15 -12.07 -1.64
CA LEU A 156 -4.79 -12.52 -1.30
C LEU A 156 -4.77 -13.29 0.01
N GLY A 157 -5.48 -12.83 1.03
CA GLY A 157 -5.57 -13.53 2.33
C GLY A 157 -6.20 -14.92 2.24
N GLN A 158 -7.13 -15.12 1.30
CA GLN A 158 -7.76 -16.42 1.04
C GLN A 158 -6.82 -17.37 0.30
N VAL A 159 -6.13 -16.87 -0.73
CA VAL A 159 -5.15 -17.65 -1.51
C VAL A 159 -3.96 -18.07 -0.64
N LEU A 160 -3.46 -17.16 0.20
CA LEU A 160 -2.41 -17.49 1.17
C LEU A 160 -2.85 -18.59 2.15
N LYS A 161 -4.07 -18.50 2.67
CA LYS A 161 -4.61 -19.53 3.58
C LYS A 161 -4.73 -20.90 2.89
N GLN A 162 -5.12 -20.92 1.62
CA GLN A 162 -5.30 -22.16 0.86
C GLN A 162 -3.96 -22.85 0.52
N GLY A 163 -2.93 -22.06 0.23
CA GLY A 163 -1.62 -22.57 -0.13
C GLY A 163 -0.70 -22.87 1.04
N TYR A 164 -1.04 -22.40 2.24
CA TYR A 164 -0.17 -22.51 3.40
C TYR A 164 0.12 -23.95 3.79
N GLN A 165 1.39 -24.34 3.68
CA GLN A 165 1.91 -25.61 4.16
C GLN A 165 2.63 -25.36 5.48
N ARG A 166 2.12 -25.95 6.56
CA ARG A 166 2.86 -25.94 7.84
C ARG A 166 4.20 -26.65 7.64
N PRO A 167 5.29 -26.15 8.25
CA PRO A 167 6.53 -26.90 8.30
C PRO A 167 6.20 -28.31 8.81
N ALA A 168 6.64 -29.34 8.06
CA ALA A 168 6.61 -30.69 8.56
C ALA A 168 7.32 -30.66 9.93
N CYS A 169 6.59 -31.06 10.97
CA CYS A 169 7.19 -31.24 12.28
C CYS A 169 8.35 -32.21 12.07
N VAL A 170 9.58 -31.74 12.18
CA VAL A 170 10.73 -32.63 12.23
C VAL A 170 10.57 -33.37 13.55
N GLU A 171 9.94 -34.54 13.48
CA GLU A 171 10.05 -35.55 14.51
C GLU A 171 11.54 -35.78 14.73
N LEU A 172 12.08 -35.17 15.79
CA LEU A 172 13.35 -35.59 16.37
C LEU A 172 13.16 -37.03 16.82
N GLY A 173 13.49 -37.95 15.92
CA GLY A 173 13.38 -39.38 16.09
C GLY A 173 14.09 -39.83 17.36
N ARG A 174 13.28 -40.32 18.28
CA ARG A 174 13.56 -41.39 19.24
C ARG A 174 14.55 -42.42 18.66
N ARG A 175 15.72 -42.59 19.29
CA ARG A 175 16.46 -43.88 19.47
C ARG A 175 17.74 -43.66 20.26
N HIS A 176 17.71 -43.97 21.55
CA HIS A 176 18.81 -44.70 22.20
C HIS A 176 18.19 -45.66 23.20
N ASP A 177 17.88 -46.87 22.69
CA ASP A 177 17.96 -48.08 23.50
C ASP A 177 19.40 -48.22 23.97
N VAL A 178 19.65 -48.03 25.26
CA VAL A 178 20.89 -48.47 25.89
C VAL A 178 20.53 -49.70 26.71
N SER A 179 20.41 -50.83 26.01
CA SER A 179 20.43 -52.14 26.64
C SER A 179 21.69 -52.86 26.19
N THR A 180 22.37 -53.47 27.17
CA THR A 180 23.44 -54.46 27.03
C THR A 180 24.86 -53.91 26.84
N VAL A 181 25.52 -53.54 27.96
CA VAL A 181 26.75 -54.21 28.44
C VAL A 181 26.89 -53.91 29.94
N ALA A 182 26.27 -54.73 30.79
CA ALA A 182 26.72 -54.91 32.17
C ALA A 182 27.37 -56.28 32.24
N THR A 183 28.69 -56.24 32.34
CA THR A 183 29.59 -57.36 32.52
C THR A 183 29.14 -58.29 33.63
N ASN A 184 28.80 -59.50 33.20
CA ASN A 184 28.93 -60.77 33.91
C ASN A 184 30.13 -60.78 34.88
N SER A 185 29.88 -60.86 36.20
CA SER A 185 30.79 -61.40 37.23
C SER A 185 30.11 -61.34 38.59
N LEU A 186 29.41 -62.41 38.98
CA LEU A 186 29.20 -62.92 40.34
C LEU A 186 27.93 -63.76 40.35
N LEU A 187 28.08 -65.07 40.16
CA LEU A 187 27.32 -66.13 40.84
C LEU A 187 27.91 -67.47 40.38
N ARG A 188 28.88 -67.95 41.17
CA ARG A 188 29.35 -69.33 41.15
C ARG A 188 28.30 -70.16 41.89
N GLU A 189 27.50 -70.88 41.13
CA GLU A 189 26.56 -71.88 41.62
C GLU A 189 27.22 -73.29 41.63
N PRO A 190 26.56 -74.38 42.09
CA PRO A 190 27.11 -75.27 43.10
C PRO A 190 27.34 -76.74 42.67
N ALA A 191 27.83 -77.52 43.63
CA ALA A 191 27.58 -78.95 43.89
C ALA A 191 28.41 -80.06 43.19
N ALA A 192 28.79 -81.00 44.07
CA ALA A 192 28.99 -82.45 43.90
C ALA A 192 30.40 -82.98 43.55
N GLY A 193 30.98 -83.61 44.58
CA GLY A 193 32.16 -84.47 44.61
C GLY A 193 32.38 -84.89 46.06
#